data_AF-A0A7I7M796-F1
#
_entry.id   AF-A0A7I7M796-F1
#
_cell.length_a   1.000
_cell.length_b   1.000
_cell.length_c   1.000
_cell.angle_alpha   90.00
_cell.angle_beta   90.00
_cell.angle_gamma   90.00
#
_symmetry.space_group_name_H-M   'P 1'
#
loop_
_entity.id
_entity.type
_entity.pdbx_description
1 polymer ?
#
loop_
_entity_poly.entity_id
_entity_poly.type
_entity_poly.pdbx_seq_one_letter_code
_entity_poly.pdbx_strand_id
1 'polypeptide(L)'
;MSRGLLAVIDLGAFLLIGVGLSFVVLWGIDRSRLHTLCFAGTIAFCFAANVALVFGLLLMFTTTRLLARARHRLTDRIAVAATLVLSGALLLNVVLALFSRLPHEITSDAAIDVFAGSLAVVGITVASALVLPAAMVGLLAASAADLVADLRFERDRDELTGLLNRPGFTEGAGLTLRNASSCALILADLDFFKTVNDALGHAGGDEALKAFVAVLRTAPEV
;
A
#
# COMPACT_ATOMS: atom_id res chain seq x y z
N MET A 1 -1.38 -11.94 22.93
CA MET A 1 -1.55 -12.55 21.59
C MET A 1 -1.05 -11.58 20.54
N SER A 2 -0.01 -11.96 19.80
CA SER A 2 0.69 -11.09 18.87
C SER A 2 -0.19 -10.70 17.67
N ARG A 3 -0.09 -9.45 17.22
CA ARG A 3 -0.87 -8.87 16.10
C ARG A 3 -0.78 -9.67 14.78
N GLY A 4 0.22 -10.55 14.63
CA GLY A 4 0.36 -11.45 13.48
C GLY A 4 -0.63 -12.61 13.46
N LEU A 5 -1.08 -13.11 14.62
CA LEU A 5 -2.00 -14.25 14.69
C LEU A 5 -3.41 -13.88 14.18
N LEU A 6 -3.85 -12.65 14.46
CA LEU A 6 -5.12 -12.11 13.96
C LEU A 6 -5.16 -12.03 12.42
N ALA A 7 -4.05 -11.66 11.77
CA ALA A 7 -3.99 -11.58 10.31
C ALA A 7 -4.01 -12.96 9.63
N VAL A 8 -3.44 -13.99 10.25
CA VAL A 8 -3.48 -15.37 9.74
C VAL A 8 -4.87 -15.98 9.93
N ILE A 9 -5.54 -15.65 11.04
CA ILE A 9 -6.93 -16.06 11.30
C ILE A 9 -7.88 -15.42 10.29
N ASP A 10 -7.66 -14.15 9.91
CA ASP A 10 -8.45 -13.47 8.88
C ASP A 10 -8.29 -14.13 7.49
N LEU A 11 -7.06 -14.43 7.06
CA LEU A 11 -6.81 -15.04 5.75
C LEU A 11 -7.44 -16.44 5.65
N GLY A 12 -7.31 -17.25 6.70
CA GLY A 12 -7.92 -18.58 6.76
C GLY A 12 -9.46 -18.52 6.73
N ALA A 13 -10.06 -17.55 7.40
CA ALA A 13 -11.51 -17.34 7.41
C ALA A 13 -12.04 -16.94 6.03
N PHE A 14 -11.38 -16.01 5.32
CA PHE A 14 -11.78 -15.63 3.97
C PHE A 14 -11.67 -16.79 2.98
N LEU A 15 -10.62 -17.60 3.10
CA LEU A 15 -10.41 -18.76 2.25
C LEU A 15 -11.46 -19.86 2.50
N LEU A 16 -11.83 -20.08 3.77
CA LEU A 16 -12.92 -20.99 4.16
C LEU A 16 -14.28 -20.55 3.63
N ILE A 17 -14.59 -19.25 3.67
CA ILE A 17 -15.83 -18.69 3.12
C ILE A 17 -15.91 -18.97 1.62
N GLY A 18 -14.83 -18.73 0.88
CA GLY A 18 -14.79 -19.01 -0.56
C GLY A 18 -14.95 -20.50 -0.90
N VAL A 19 -14.22 -21.38 -0.20
CA VAL A 19 -14.36 -22.83 -0.39
C VAL A 19 -15.78 -23.31 -0.08
N GLY A 20 -16.38 -22.80 1.01
CA GLY A 20 -17.76 -23.11 1.39
C GLY A 20 -18.79 -22.67 0.34
N LEU A 21 -18.66 -21.45 -0.19
CA LEU A 21 -19.56 -20.93 -1.21
C LEU A 21 -19.45 -21.74 -2.53
N SER A 22 -18.22 -22.11 -2.91
CA SER A 22 -17.95 -22.98 -4.06
C SER A 22 -18.65 -24.33 -3.93
N PHE A 23 -18.56 -24.94 -2.75
CA PHE A 23 -19.16 -26.24 -2.48
C PHE A 23 -20.68 -26.20 -2.55
N VAL A 24 -21.32 -25.18 -1.96
CA VAL A 24 -22.78 -24.99 -2.01
C VAL A 24 -23.27 -24.83 -3.45
N VAL A 25 -22.58 -24.01 -4.25
CA VAL A 25 -22.94 -23.78 -5.66
C VAL A 25 -22.77 -25.06 -6.46
N LEU A 26 -21.63 -25.77 -6.32
CA LEU A 26 -21.36 -27.00 -7.04
C LEU A 26 -22.28 -28.16 -6.65
N TRP A 27 -22.76 -28.18 -5.41
CA TRP A 27 -23.70 -29.20 -4.93
C TRP A 27 -25.10 -29.04 -5.52
N GLY A 28 -25.54 -27.81 -5.78
CA GLY A 28 -26.84 -27.51 -6.37
C GLY A 28 -26.97 -27.80 -7.87
N ILE A 29 -25.88 -28.19 -8.53
CA ILE A 29 -25.84 -28.41 -9.99
C ILE A 29 -26.27 -29.84 -10.34
N ASP A 30 -27.36 -29.97 -11.11
CA ASP A 30 -27.80 -31.25 -11.68
C ASP A 30 -26.88 -31.69 -12.82
N ARG A 31 -25.97 -32.62 -12.52
CA ARG A 31 -24.96 -33.14 -13.45
C ARG A 31 -25.56 -33.95 -14.60
N SER A 32 -26.78 -34.46 -14.46
CA SER A 32 -27.41 -35.30 -15.48
C SER A 32 -27.90 -34.51 -16.71
N ARG A 33 -28.05 -33.19 -16.57
CA ARG A 33 -28.60 -32.29 -17.59
C ARG A 33 -27.56 -31.41 -18.29
N LEU A 34 -26.29 -31.47 -17.85
CA LEU A 34 -25.23 -30.57 -18.32
C LEU A 34 -24.29 -31.27 -19.30
N HIS A 35 -24.05 -30.62 -20.43
CA HIS A 35 -22.98 -31.00 -21.34
C HIS A 35 -21.61 -30.79 -20.67
N THR A 36 -20.63 -31.64 -20.95
CA THR A 36 -19.31 -31.64 -20.29
C THR A 36 -18.60 -30.27 -20.34
N LEU A 37 -18.73 -29.54 -21.46
CA LEU A 37 -18.16 -28.21 -21.65
C LEU A 37 -18.83 -27.15 -20.76
N CYS A 38 -20.16 -27.17 -20.64
CA CYS A 38 -20.89 -26.29 -19.73
C CYS A 38 -20.52 -26.58 -18.28
N PHE A 39 -20.38 -27.85 -17.91
CA PHE A 39 -19.97 -28.25 -16.57
C PHE A 39 -18.56 -27.74 -16.24
N ALA A 40 -17.60 -27.93 -17.15
CA ALA A 40 -16.23 -27.43 -17.00
C ALA A 40 -16.18 -25.89 -16.89
N GLY A 41 -16.93 -25.18 -17.73
CA GLY A 41 -17.03 -23.72 -17.68
C GLY A 41 -17.64 -23.22 -16.36
N THR A 42 -18.65 -23.91 -15.85
CA THR A 42 -19.29 -23.57 -14.57
C THR A 42 -18.32 -23.73 -13.38
N ILE A 43 -17.51 -24.80 -13.38
CA ILE A 43 -16.46 -25.00 -12.36
C ILE A 43 -15.42 -23.88 -12.43
N ALA A 44 -14.89 -23.60 -13.62
CA ALA A 44 -13.87 -22.58 -13.81
C ALA A 44 -14.37 -21.19 -13.37
N PHE A 45 -15.63 -20.89 -13.70
CA PHE A 45 -16.31 -19.67 -13.31
C PHE A 45 -16.52 -19.56 -11.79
N CYS A 46 -16.99 -20.62 -11.13
CA CYS A 46 -17.12 -20.65 -9.67
C CYS A 46 -15.76 -20.43 -8.99
N PHE A 47 -14.70 -21.06 -9.49
CA PHE A 47 -13.36 -20.87 -8.97
C PHE A 47 -12.89 -19.41 -9.11
N ALA A 48 -13.10 -18.81 -10.29
CA ALA A 48 -12.80 -17.41 -10.53
C ALA A 48 -13.56 -16.47 -9.58
N ALA A 49 -14.87 -16.66 -9.43
CA ALA A 49 -15.67 -15.85 -8.50
C ALA A 49 -15.15 -15.92 -7.05
N ASN A 50 -14.66 -17.07 -6.62
CA ASN A 50 -14.11 -17.22 -5.27
C ASN A 50 -12.75 -16.54 -5.09
N VAL A 51 -11.89 -16.62 -6.09
CA VAL A 51 -10.64 -15.85 -6.12
C VAL A 51 -10.97 -14.35 -6.04
N ALA A 52 -11.90 -13.86 -6.87
CA ALA A 52 -12.33 -12.45 -6.84
C ALA A 52 -12.90 -12.03 -5.47
N LEU A 53 -13.70 -12.88 -4.82
CA LEU A 53 -14.26 -12.61 -3.50
C LEU A 53 -13.16 -12.43 -2.44
N VAL A 54 -12.22 -13.37 -2.36
CA VAL A 54 -11.14 -13.34 -1.36
C VAL A 54 -10.24 -12.12 -1.56
N PHE A 55 -9.82 -11.84 -2.79
CA PHE A 55 -9.00 -10.66 -3.08
C PHE A 55 -9.76 -9.35 -2.87
N GLY A 56 -11.04 -9.30 -3.23
CA GLY A 56 -11.90 -8.14 -2.99
C GLY A 56 -12.02 -7.80 -1.50
N LEU A 57 -12.24 -8.81 -0.65
CA LEU A 57 -12.32 -8.64 0.81
C LEU A 57 -10.98 -8.22 1.42
N LEU A 58 -9.86 -8.79 0.97
CA LEU A 58 -8.51 -8.38 1.41
C LEU A 58 -8.23 -6.92 1.06
N LEU A 59 -8.59 -6.48 -0.15
CA LEU A 59 -8.44 -5.10 -0.59
C LEU A 59 -9.34 -4.16 0.21
N MET A 60 -10.60 -4.54 0.44
CA MET A 60 -11.51 -3.75 1.27
C MET A 60 -10.99 -3.60 2.71
N PHE A 61 -10.51 -4.69 3.32
CA PHE A 61 -9.92 -4.67 4.65
C PHE A 61 -8.68 -3.78 4.74
N THR A 62 -7.77 -3.88 3.76
CA THR A 62 -6.59 -3.01 3.70
C THR A 62 -6.99 -1.54 3.48
N THR A 63 -8.00 -1.27 2.66
CA THR A 63 -8.55 0.08 2.46
C THR A 63 -9.03 0.68 3.78
N THR A 64 -9.71 -0.08 4.64
CA THR A 64 -10.14 0.43 5.96
C THR A 64 -8.96 0.80 6.87
N ARG A 65 -7.85 0.06 6.79
CA ARG A 65 -6.62 0.36 7.55
C ARG A 65 -5.84 1.53 6.96
N LEU A 66 -5.84 1.68 5.63
CA LEU A 66 -5.28 2.83 4.93
C LEU A 66 -6.08 4.08 5.25
N LEU A 67 -7.42 4.04 5.18
CA LEU A 67 -8.30 5.14 5.61
C LEU A 67 -8.05 5.58 7.05
N ALA A 68 -7.81 4.63 7.96
CA ALA A 68 -7.48 4.92 9.36
C ALA A 68 -6.10 5.58 9.55
N ARG A 69 -5.21 5.50 8.56
CA ARG A 69 -3.84 6.06 8.59
C ARG A 69 -3.60 7.22 7.64
N ALA A 70 -4.45 7.39 6.63
CA ALA A 70 -4.31 8.37 5.56
C ALA A 70 -4.33 9.78 6.15
N ARG A 71 -3.13 10.32 6.42
CA ARG A 71 -2.94 11.67 6.92
C ARG A 71 -2.74 12.58 5.71
N HIS A 72 -3.84 13.16 5.24
CA HIS A 72 -3.95 14.33 4.35
C HIS A 72 -3.13 14.37 3.02
N ARG A 73 -2.21 13.44 2.74
CA ARG A 73 -1.37 13.42 1.53
C ARG A 73 -2.16 12.92 0.31
N LEU A 74 -1.85 13.45 -0.87
CA LEU A 74 -2.50 13.09 -2.13
C LEU A 74 -2.26 11.62 -2.51
N THR A 75 -1.07 11.10 -2.20
CA THR A 75 -0.66 9.71 -2.43
C THR A 75 -1.56 8.72 -1.68
N ASP A 76 -1.84 8.99 -0.40
CA ASP A 76 -2.75 8.18 0.42
C ASP A 76 -4.19 8.16 -0.13
N ARG A 77 -4.63 9.29 -0.71
CA ARG A 77 -5.98 9.39 -1.29
C ARG A 77 -6.09 8.60 -2.59
N ILE A 78 -5.08 8.69 -3.46
CA ILE A 78 -5.03 7.92 -4.71
C ILE A 78 -4.97 6.42 -4.40
N ALA A 79 -4.14 6.04 -3.43
CA ALA A 79 -4.03 4.69 -2.91
C ALA A 79 -5.38 4.10 -2.47
N VAL A 80 -6.09 4.83 -1.61
CA VAL A 80 -7.40 4.43 -1.08
C VAL A 80 -8.44 4.36 -2.19
N ALA A 81 -8.49 5.36 -3.08
CA ALA A 81 -9.45 5.38 -4.18
C ALA A 81 -9.22 4.21 -5.15
N ALA A 82 -7.96 3.92 -5.50
CA ALA A 82 -7.60 2.79 -6.34
C ALA A 82 -8.01 1.46 -5.70
N THR A 83 -7.64 1.23 -4.43
CA THR A 83 -8.00 -0.01 -3.72
C THR A 83 -9.51 -0.19 -3.58
N LEU A 84 -10.27 0.89 -3.35
CA LEU A 84 -11.73 0.84 -3.26
C LEU A 84 -12.37 0.47 -4.62
N VAL A 85 -11.96 1.12 -5.71
CA VAL A 85 -12.47 0.82 -7.07
C VAL A 85 -12.15 -0.63 -7.46
N LEU A 86 -10.94 -1.08 -7.16
CA LEU A 86 -10.48 -2.43 -7.46
C LEU A 86 -11.24 -3.49 -6.65
N SER A 87 -11.47 -3.25 -5.37
CA SER A 87 -12.29 -4.14 -4.53
C SER A 87 -13.75 -4.20 -5.02
N GLY A 88 -14.33 -3.06 -5.41
CA GLY A 88 -15.68 -2.98 -5.97
C GLY A 88 -15.81 -3.73 -7.29
N ALA A 89 -14.85 -3.59 -8.20
CA ALA A 89 -14.85 -4.31 -9.48
C ALA A 89 -14.78 -5.83 -9.29
N LEU A 90 -13.94 -6.30 -8.36
CA LEU A 90 -13.85 -7.73 -8.03
C LEU A 90 -15.14 -8.25 -7.42
N LEU A 91 -15.72 -7.55 -6.45
CA LEU A 91 -16.98 -7.96 -5.82
C LEU A 91 -18.14 -7.94 -6.81
N LEU A 92 -18.18 -6.96 -7.72
CA LEU A 92 -19.18 -6.90 -8.78
C LEU A 92 -19.09 -8.13 -9.70
N ASN A 93 -17.90 -8.62 -10.03
CA ASN A 93 -17.74 -9.87 -10.79
C ASN A 93 -18.36 -11.07 -10.07
N VAL A 94 -18.22 -11.14 -8.73
CA VAL A 94 -18.86 -12.21 -7.93
C VAL A 94 -20.38 -12.09 -7.98
N VAL A 95 -20.92 -10.88 -7.88
CA VAL A 95 -22.37 -10.63 -7.97
C VAL A 95 -22.89 -11.03 -9.34
N LEU A 96 -22.26 -10.54 -10.41
CA LEU A 96 -22.63 -10.91 -11.79
C LEU A 96 -22.55 -12.43 -11.99
N ALA A 97 -21.57 -13.10 -11.35
CA ALA A 97 -21.44 -14.54 -11.37
C ALA A 97 -22.56 -15.30 -10.65
N LEU A 98 -23.05 -14.78 -9.53
CA LEU A 98 -24.20 -15.38 -8.84
C LEU A 98 -25.51 -15.24 -9.64
N PHE A 99 -25.63 -14.17 -10.45
CA PHE A 99 -26.83 -13.86 -11.21
C PHE A 99 -26.83 -14.36 -12.67
N SER A 100 -25.69 -14.79 -13.21
CA SER A 100 -25.64 -15.46 -14.51
C SER A 100 -26.30 -16.83 -14.40
N ARG A 101 -27.62 -16.87 -14.64
CA ARG A 101 -28.40 -18.12 -14.69
C ARG A 101 -27.83 -18.99 -15.81
N LEU A 102 -27.46 -20.23 -15.50
CA LEU A 102 -27.21 -21.25 -16.51
C LEU A 102 -28.45 -21.33 -17.42
N PRO A 103 -28.32 -21.28 -18.74
CA PRO A 103 -29.46 -21.39 -19.64
C PRO A 103 -30.22 -22.70 -19.36
N HIS A 104 -31.54 -22.59 -19.19
CA HIS A 104 -32.38 -23.70 -18.75
C HIS A 104 -32.55 -24.76 -19.86
N GLU A 105 -32.24 -24.40 -21.11
CA GLU A 105 -32.16 -25.27 -22.28
C GLU A 105 -30.80 -25.04 -22.97
N ILE A 106 -29.98 -26.09 -23.03
CA ILE A 106 -28.64 -26.04 -23.62
C ILE A 106 -28.74 -26.66 -25.01
N THR A 107 -28.78 -25.84 -26.05
CA THR A 107 -28.45 -26.28 -27.41
C THR A 107 -26.94 -26.46 -27.53
N SER A 108 -26.50 -27.29 -28.47
CA SER A 108 -25.07 -27.56 -28.74
C SER A 108 -24.27 -26.28 -29.00
N ASP A 109 -24.89 -25.30 -29.68
CA ASP A 109 -24.26 -24.01 -30.02
C ASP A 109 -24.11 -23.10 -28.79
N ALA A 110 -25.08 -23.11 -27.87
CA ALA A 110 -25.02 -22.31 -26.64
C ALA A 110 -23.92 -22.79 -25.67
N ALA A 111 -23.49 -24.04 -25.77
CA ALA A 111 -22.44 -24.59 -24.91
C ALA A 111 -21.06 -23.95 -25.16
N ILE A 112 -20.77 -23.58 -26.40
CA ILE A 112 -19.50 -22.94 -26.78
C ILE A 112 -19.46 -21.51 -26.26
N ASP A 113 -20.55 -20.76 -26.39
CA ASP A 113 -20.64 -19.37 -25.90
C ASP A 113 -20.53 -19.29 -24.37
N VAL A 114 -21.20 -20.21 -23.65
CA VAL A 114 -21.09 -20.31 -22.18
C VAL A 114 -19.66 -20.65 -21.76
N PHE A 115 -18.99 -21.57 -22.48
CA PHE A 115 -17.60 -21.92 -22.19
C PHE A 115 -16.64 -20.77 -22.47
N ALA A 116 -16.77 -20.09 -23.62
CA ALA A 116 -15.96 -18.93 -23.98
C ALA A 116 -16.13 -17.77 -22.99
N GLY A 117 -17.37 -17.47 -22.59
CA GLY A 117 -17.66 -16.47 -21.55
C GLY A 117 -17.02 -16.81 -20.20
N SER A 118 -17.05 -18.09 -19.80
CA SER A 118 -16.39 -18.53 -18.57
C SER A 118 -14.87 -18.34 -18.62
N LEU A 119 -14.23 -18.58 -19.76
CA LEU A 119 -12.79 -18.41 -19.95
C LEU A 119 -12.37 -16.93 -19.86
N ALA A 120 -13.17 -16.03 -20.42
CA ALA A 120 -12.94 -14.59 -20.32
C ALA A 120 -13.00 -14.11 -18.87
N VAL A 121 -13.99 -14.56 -18.10
CA VAL A 121 -14.14 -14.18 -16.68
C VAL A 121 -13.01 -14.76 -15.82
N VAL A 122 -12.60 -16.00 -16.08
CA VAL A 122 -11.42 -16.60 -15.44
C VAL A 122 -10.17 -15.78 -15.75
N GLY A 123 -9.96 -15.40 -17.02
CA GLY A 123 -8.83 -14.59 -17.45
C GLY A 123 -8.76 -13.24 -16.75
N ILE A 124 -9.88 -12.51 -16.69
CA ILE A 124 -9.99 -11.22 -15.96
C ILE A 124 -9.70 -11.40 -14.47
N THR A 125 -10.19 -12.49 -13.87
CA THR A 125 -9.99 -12.77 -12.44
C THR A 125 -8.54 -13.12 -12.14
N VAL A 126 -7.88 -13.92 -12.98
CA VAL A 126 -6.46 -14.24 -12.82
C VAL A 126 -5.60 -12.99 -13.01
N ALA A 127 -5.89 -12.18 -14.03
CA ALA A 127 -5.18 -10.93 -14.27
C ALA A 127 -5.29 -9.97 -13.08
N SER A 128 -6.50 -9.79 -12.54
CA SER A 128 -6.71 -8.96 -11.34
C SER A 128 -6.09 -9.57 -10.07
N ALA A 129 -6.11 -10.89 -9.88
CA ALA A 129 -5.45 -11.55 -8.76
C ALA A 129 -3.91 -11.39 -8.78
N LEU A 130 -3.30 -11.12 -9.95
CA LEU A 130 -1.87 -10.86 -10.08
C LEU A 130 -1.52 -9.37 -9.96
N VAL A 131 -2.26 -8.52 -10.69
CA VAL A 131 -1.95 -7.09 -10.80
C VAL A 131 -2.20 -6.35 -9.48
N LEU A 132 -3.26 -6.72 -8.75
CA LEU A 132 -3.70 -5.96 -7.58
C LEU A 132 -2.80 -6.15 -6.35
N PRO A 133 -2.36 -7.37 -6.00
CA PRO A 133 -1.37 -7.53 -4.94
C PRO A 133 -0.03 -6.89 -5.30
N ALA A 134 0.39 -6.95 -6.56
CA ALA A 134 1.62 -6.30 -7.01
C ALA A 134 1.53 -4.77 -6.86
N ALA A 135 0.42 -4.16 -7.27
CA ALA A 135 0.16 -2.74 -7.08
C ALA A 135 0.14 -2.35 -5.59
N MET A 136 -0.47 -3.18 -4.74
CA MET A 136 -0.50 -2.99 -3.29
C MET A 136 0.90 -3.03 -2.68
N VAL A 137 1.73 -4.01 -3.06
CA VAL A 137 3.12 -4.10 -2.57
C VAL A 137 3.91 -2.86 -2.98
N GLY A 138 3.76 -2.41 -4.23
CA GLY A 138 4.41 -1.18 -4.71
C GLY A 138 3.98 0.05 -3.91
N LEU A 139 2.68 0.18 -3.64
CA LEU A 139 2.15 1.30 -2.86
C LEU A 139 2.59 1.27 -1.39
N LEU A 140 2.58 0.09 -0.75
CA LEU A 140 3.08 -0.07 0.61
C LEU A 140 4.56 0.27 0.69
N ALA A 141 5.36 -0.18 -0.28
CA ALA A 141 6.78 0.16 -0.36
C ALA A 141 6.99 1.68 -0.49
N ALA A 142 6.21 2.36 -1.33
CA ALA A 142 6.28 3.82 -1.46
C ALA A 142 5.93 4.52 -0.13
N SER A 143 4.83 4.12 0.53
CA SER A 143 4.45 4.69 1.82
C SER A 143 5.47 4.44 2.94
N ALA A 144 6.12 3.27 2.93
CA ALA A 144 7.18 2.94 3.87
C ALA A 144 8.44 3.76 3.60
N ALA A 145 8.78 3.98 2.33
CA ALA A 145 9.89 4.84 1.94
C ALA A 145 9.66 6.28 2.41
N ASP A 146 8.45 6.82 2.23
CA ASP A 146 8.08 8.16 2.72
C ASP A 146 8.21 8.24 4.25
N LEU A 147 7.71 7.25 4.99
CA LEU A 147 7.82 7.23 6.44
C LEU A 147 9.28 7.16 6.91
N VAL A 148 10.09 6.34 6.24
CA VAL A 148 11.53 6.25 6.53
C VAL A 148 12.22 7.58 6.21
N ALA A 149 11.83 8.27 5.15
CA ALA A 149 12.36 9.58 4.79
C ALA A 149 11.99 10.64 5.85
N ASP A 150 10.75 10.66 6.31
CA ASP A 150 10.29 11.57 7.38
C ASP A 150 11.05 11.31 8.69
N LEU A 151 11.19 10.04 9.08
CA LEU A 151 11.96 9.65 10.28
C LEU A 151 13.44 10.01 10.15
N ARG A 152 14.03 9.86 8.97
CA ARG A 152 15.42 10.30 8.72
C ARG A 152 15.53 11.81 8.84
N PHE A 153 14.61 12.56 8.26
CA PHE A 153 14.61 14.02 8.33
C PHE A 153 14.54 14.54 9.77
N GLU A 154 13.69 13.93 10.59
CA GLU A 154 13.56 14.28 12.01
C GLU A 154 14.79 13.82 12.82
N ARG A 155 15.30 12.61 12.54
CA ARG A 155 16.53 12.09 13.17
C ARG A 155 17.76 12.93 12.83
N ASP A 156 17.87 13.48 11.62
CA ASP A 156 19.09 14.10 11.12
C ASP A 156 19.17 15.59 11.39
N ARG A 157 18.16 16.17 12.04
CA ARG A 157 18.14 17.58 12.41
C ARG A 157 18.18 17.76 13.91
N ASP A 158 18.81 18.84 14.32
CA ASP A 158 18.73 19.33 15.69
C ASP A 158 17.37 19.99 15.91
N GLU A 159 16.63 19.59 16.95
CA GLU A 159 15.25 20.04 17.19
C GLU A 159 15.16 21.55 17.46
N LEU A 160 16.20 22.14 18.07
CA LEU A 160 16.23 23.55 18.45
C LEU A 160 16.52 24.46 17.26
N THR A 161 17.50 24.09 16.42
CA THR A 161 18.00 24.94 15.33
C THR A 161 17.46 24.54 13.95
N GLY A 162 16.97 23.31 13.80
CA GLY A 162 16.60 22.72 12.53
C GLY A 162 17.77 22.53 11.55
N LEU A 163 19.02 22.73 11.98
CA LEU A 163 20.22 22.39 11.19
C LEU A 163 20.46 20.87 11.21
N LEU A 164 21.31 20.38 10.31
CA LEU A 164 21.77 19.00 10.38
C LEU A 164 22.53 18.77 11.69
N ASN A 165 22.18 17.71 12.40
CA ASN A 165 22.96 17.26 13.54
C ASN A 165 24.21 16.49 13.06
N ARG A 166 25.03 16.01 14.00
CA ARG A 166 26.31 15.37 13.66
C ARG A 166 26.16 14.16 12.71
N PRO A 167 25.25 13.20 12.93
CA PRO A 167 24.95 12.14 11.96
C PRO A 167 24.53 12.68 10.58
N GLY A 168 23.53 13.57 10.53
CA GLY A 168 23.01 14.13 9.28
C GLY A 168 24.07 14.89 8.48
N PHE A 169 24.91 15.67 9.18
CA PHE A 169 26.03 16.38 8.58
C PHE A 169 27.07 15.42 7.99
N THR A 170 27.42 14.35 8.71
CA THR A 170 28.44 13.38 8.26
C THR A 170 27.98 12.65 7.00
N GLU A 171 26.71 12.25 6.94
CA GLU A 171 26.11 11.61 5.76
C GLU A 171 26.08 12.58 4.56
N GLY A 172 25.60 13.80 4.76
CA GLY A 172 25.56 14.85 3.74
C GLY A 172 26.94 15.23 3.20
N ALA A 173 27.91 15.45 4.10
CA ALA A 173 29.29 15.75 3.74
C ALA A 173 29.93 14.62 2.92
N GLY A 174 29.65 13.35 3.27
CA GLY A 174 30.12 12.20 2.52
C GLY A 174 29.59 12.16 1.08
N LEU A 175 28.34 12.56 0.84
CA LEU A 175 27.77 12.68 -0.50
C LEU A 175 28.40 13.84 -1.29
N THR A 176 28.55 15.00 -0.66
CA THR A 176 29.21 16.17 -1.27
C THR A 176 30.65 15.86 -1.67
N LEU A 177 31.42 15.21 -0.79
CA LEU A 177 32.80 14.81 -1.08
C LEU A 177 32.94 13.85 -2.26
N ARG A 178 31.94 13.00 -2.52
CA ARG A 178 31.95 12.07 -3.66
C ARG A 178 31.69 12.76 -5.00
N ASN A 179 30.90 13.83 -4.97
CA ASN A 179 30.42 14.50 -6.18
C ASN A 179 31.17 15.80 -6.50
N ALA A 180 31.84 16.40 -5.52
CA ALA A 180 32.54 17.67 -5.68
C ALA A 180 33.97 17.48 -6.23
N SER A 181 34.35 18.33 -7.19
CA SER A 181 35.74 18.43 -7.66
C SER A 181 36.65 19.17 -6.67
N SER A 182 36.06 20.01 -5.81
CA SER A 182 36.72 20.71 -4.71
C SER A 182 35.71 21.02 -3.61
N CYS A 183 36.10 20.92 -2.34
CA CYS A 183 35.25 21.28 -1.20
C CYS A 183 36.07 21.99 -0.10
N ALA A 184 35.40 22.85 0.68
CA ALA A 184 35.95 23.43 1.89
C ALA A 184 35.06 23.06 3.09
N LEU A 185 35.68 22.81 4.24
CA LEU A 185 35.00 22.58 5.51
C LEU A 185 35.35 23.72 6.47
N ILE A 186 34.33 24.39 7.01
CA ILE A 186 34.48 25.40 8.05
C ILE A 186 33.92 24.83 9.35
N LEU A 187 34.75 24.85 10.40
CA LEU A 187 34.33 24.56 11.76
C LEU A 187 34.30 25.87 12.54
N ALA A 188 33.15 26.20 13.10
CA ALA A 188 32.92 27.42 13.88
C ALA A 188 32.38 27.06 15.26
N ASP A 189 32.82 27.80 16.28
CA ASP A 189 32.34 27.71 17.66
C ASP A 189 31.81 29.08 18.11
N LEU A 190 30.82 29.09 19.00
CA LEU A 190 30.26 30.32 19.55
C LEU A 190 31.05 30.74 20.80
N ASP A 191 31.92 31.73 20.63
CA ASP A 191 32.72 32.28 21.72
C ASP A 191 31.84 32.78 22.87
N PHE A 192 32.25 32.48 24.11
CA PHE A 192 31.57 32.90 25.34
C PHE A 192 30.10 32.48 25.47
N PHE A 193 29.64 31.47 24.73
CA PHE A 193 28.24 31.01 24.78
C PHE A 193 27.78 30.60 26.18
N LYS A 194 28.69 30.05 27.00
CA LYS A 194 28.40 29.74 28.41
C LYS A 194 28.02 30.99 29.21
N THR A 195 28.70 32.12 28.98
CA THR A 195 28.38 33.39 29.65
C THR A 195 26.97 33.86 29.32
N VAL A 196 26.50 33.63 28.09
CA VAL A 196 25.12 33.95 27.68
C VAL A 196 24.12 33.07 28.43
N ASN A 197 24.37 31.76 28.53
CA ASN A 197 23.55 30.84 29.32
C ASN A 197 23.52 31.21 30.80
N ASP A 198 24.68 31.58 31.37
CA ASP A 198 24.78 31.93 32.79
C ASP A 198 24.05 33.24 33.10
N ALA A 199 23.99 34.19 32.16
CA ALA A 199 23.34 35.49 32.33
C ALA A 199 21.83 35.50 32.00
N LEU A 200 21.40 34.76 30.98
CA LEU A 200 20.03 34.79 30.44
C LEU A 200 19.26 33.48 30.64
N GLY A 201 19.90 32.48 31.25
CA GLY A 201 19.37 31.12 31.36
C GLY A 201 19.40 30.37 30.02
N HIS A 202 19.08 29.08 30.07
CA HIS A 202 19.08 28.21 28.89
C HIS A 202 18.17 28.70 27.77
N ALA A 203 16.98 29.23 28.09
CA ALA A 203 16.08 29.81 27.10
C ALA A 203 16.71 31.01 26.35
N GLY A 204 17.54 31.81 27.03
CA GLY A 204 18.27 32.90 26.39
C GLY A 204 19.39 32.42 25.47
N GLY A 205 20.08 31.34 25.86
CA GLY A 205 21.04 30.67 24.99
C GLY A 205 20.40 30.05 23.76
N ASP A 206 19.21 29.45 23.90
CA ASP A 206 18.44 28.87 22.81
C ASP A 206 18.08 29.92 21.74
N GLU A 207 17.64 31.11 22.17
CA GLU A 207 17.37 32.23 21.26
C GLU A 207 18.65 32.76 20.58
N ALA A 208 19.76 32.81 21.30
CA ALA A 208 21.06 33.16 20.70
C ALA A 208 21.50 32.13 19.63
N LEU A 209 21.28 30.82 19.88
CA LEU A 209 21.55 29.76 18.90
C LEU A 209 20.68 29.92 17.64
N LYS A 210 19.37 30.16 17.81
CA LYS A 210 18.44 30.39 16.69
C LYS A 210 18.82 31.62 15.88
N ALA A 211 19.23 32.71 16.54
CA ALA A 211 19.69 33.92 15.88
C ALA A 211 20.96 33.68 15.06
N PHE A 212 21.93 32.95 15.59
CA PHE A 212 23.14 32.57 14.87
C PHE A 212 22.83 31.72 13.62
N VAL A 213 21.93 30.74 13.76
CA VAL A 213 21.48 29.90 12.64
C VAL A 213 20.78 30.72 11.57
N ALA A 214 19.98 31.71 11.96
CA ALA A 214 19.32 32.62 11.02
C ALA A 214 20.35 33.40 10.19
N VAL A 215 21.42 33.90 10.81
CA VAL A 215 22.53 34.56 10.11
C VAL A 215 23.21 33.60 9.14
N LEU A 216 23.53 32.37 9.57
CA LEU A 216 24.15 31.36 8.69
C LEU A 216 23.32 31.07 7.44
N ARG A 217 21.98 31.04 7.54
CA ARG A 217 21.08 30.81 6.39
C ARG A 217 20.99 31.97 5.40
N THR A 218 21.43 33.17 5.79
CA THR A 218 21.45 34.34 4.88
C THR A 218 22.72 34.42 4.05
N ALA A 219 23.71 33.57 4.31
CA ALA A 219 24.90 33.48 3.47
C ALA A 219 24.50 32.95 2.08
N PRO A 220 24.96 33.59 0.98
CA PRO A 220 24.66 33.13 -0.37
C PRO A 220 25.24 31.72 -0.59
N GLU A 221 24.49 30.87 -1.30
CA GLU A 221 25.03 29.60 -1.81
C GLU A 221 26.16 29.92 -2.79
N VAL A 222 27.37 29.43 -2.48
CA VAL A 222 28.60 29.62 -3.28
C VAL A 222 28.75 28.48 -4.29
#